data_AF-A0A2V8RDF6-F1
#
_entry.id   AF-A0A2V8RDF6-F1
#
_cell.length_a   1.000
_cell.length_b   1.000
_cell.length_c   1.000
_cell.angle_alpha   90.00
_cell.angle_beta   90.00
_cell.angle_gamma   90.00
#
_symmetry.space_group_name_H-M   'P 1'
#
loop_
_entity.id
_entity.type
_entity.pdbx_description
1 polymer ?
#
loop_
_entity_poly.entity_id
_entity_poly.type
_entity_poly.pdbx_seq_one_letter_code
_entity_poly.pdbx_strand_id
1 'polypeptide(L)'
;MLFSAASFVLIICTLACRSDPESQRVRPRQLRDVPAQRLAFSFQADVEAPSGITSEDVPKLAAIQQDFDEHRKADALLGTVVSPNGQRALALYSTADEPTQTFRIDLYSADGKFLRNLTPPDLSVVFQDSVVWSADGGFIAFVGRRNSKPTPSPTPVEDVEPALPNASPLPSPSIAPLFAPLATFDTEQVYLCNSDGYDLKPLTTRQGLIYFALSWAPDGHALAALACKETEWETREKEFKTPAGRPRLISIDGGERLLDDALAEVPLVWSPDSSKVATSFGVDVGIYDAAGKAPTQARILLRERLLGASAAFDEKSKPAKKPTSESSNKNNGNQTPQPATTVPVSFNPIVRLEWPAPDKLYLETAYVSVRSELIKTFARWHLVTLSPQATVLR
;
A
#
# COMPACT_ATOMS: atom_id res chain seq x y z
N MET A 1 62.29 57.04 49.05
CA MET A 1 62.06 56.08 50.13
C MET A 1 60.59 56.16 50.55
N LEU A 2 59.92 55.00 50.52
CA LEU A 2 58.78 54.55 51.34
C LEU A 2 57.40 55.27 51.31
N PHE A 3 56.44 54.51 50.73
CA PHE A 3 55.05 54.21 51.15
C PHE A 3 53.87 55.19 50.99
N SER A 4 52.93 54.73 50.16
CA SER A 4 51.51 54.46 50.47
C SER A 4 50.51 55.63 50.58
N ALA A 5 49.63 55.72 49.58
CA ALA A 5 48.25 56.12 49.78
C ALA A 5 47.35 55.25 48.87
N ALA A 6 46.52 54.43 49.51
CA ALA A 6 45.55 53.54 48.89
C ALA A 6 44.20 54.26 48.66
N SER A 7 43.33 53.56 47.92
CA SER A 7 41.86 53.69 47.86
C SER A 7 41.30 54.77 46.92
N PHE A 8 40.23 54.56 46.14
CA PHE A 8 39.15 53.56 46.16
C PHE A 8 38.60 53.50 44.71
N VAL A 9 38.63 52.34 44.03
CA VAL A 9 37.88 52.16 42.77
C VAL A 9 36.68 51.27 43.06
N LEU A 10 35.50 51.87 42.97
CA LEU A 10 34.20 51.27 43.17
C LEU A 10 33.90 50.31 42.01
N ILE A 11 33.97 49.00 42.24
CA ILE A 11 33.48 47.99 41.30
C ILE A 11 31.96 47.97 41.40
N ILE A 12 31.28 48.60 40.44
CA ILE A 12 29.83 48.47 40.27
C ILE A 12 29.56 47.15 39.56
N CYS A 13 29.18 46.13 40.34
CA CYS A 13 28.56 44.91 39.81
C CYS A 13 27.15 45.23 39.31
N THR A 14 27.00 45.52 38.01
CA THR A 14 25.69 45.40 37.35
C THR A 14 25.52 43.95 36.92
N LEU A 15 24.65 43.25 37.65
CA LEU A 15 24.03 42.00 37.23
C LEU A 15 23.34 42.24 35.89
N ALA A 16 23.94 41.77 34.81
CA ALA A 16 23.24 41.62 33.54
C ALA A 16 22.15 40.56 33.75
N CYS A 17 20.91 40.99 33.88
CA CYS A 17 19.76 40.17 33.55
C CYS A 17 19.94 39.75 32.09
N ARG A 18 20.46 38.55 31.87
CA ARG A 18 20.33 37.87 30.58
C ARG A 18 18.83 37.66 30.38
N SER A 19 18.23 38.53 29.56
CA SER A 19 17.02 38.17 28.85
C SER A 19 17.34 36.90 28.08
N ASP A 20 16.67 35.80 28.42
CA ASP A 20 16.67 34.60 27.59
C ASP A 20 16.44 35.02 26.14
N PRO A 21 17.29 34.62 25.18
CA PRO A 21 16.96 34.84 23.79
C PRO A 21 15.67 34.08 23.53
N GLU A 22 14.62 34.84 23.23
CA GLU A 22 13.32 34.37 22.84
C GLU A 22 13.51 33.24 21.82
N SER A 23 13.34 31.99 22.28
CA SER A 23 13.55 30.80 21.47
C SER A 23 12.67 30.94 20.24
N GLN A 24 13.28 31.22 19.09
CA GLN A 24 12.56 31.52 17.86
C GLN A 24 11.83 30.22 17.49
N ARG A 25 10.51 30.17 17.69
CA ARG A 25 9.68 29.02 17.31
C ARG A 25 9.63 28.95 15.80
N VAL A 26 10.64 28.35 15.17
CA VAL A 26 10.64 28.05 13.74
C VAL A 26 9.63 26.92 13.55
N ARG A 27 8.41 27.27 13.11
CA ARG A 27 7.45 26.28 12.63
C ARG A 27 7.88 25.82 11.24
N PRO A 28 8.06 24.51 11.02
CA PRO A 28 8.24 23.97 9.68
C PRO A 28 7.10 24.44 8.77
N ARG A 29 7.44 24.89 7.56
CA ARG A 29 6.44 25.43 6.62
C ARG A 29 5.58 24.33 5.99
N GLN A 30 6.11 23.11 5.91
CA GLN A 30 5.46 21.96 5.28
C GLN A 30 5.74 20.67 6.06
N LEU A 31 4.84 19.69 5.96
CA LEU A 31 4.96 18.42 6.67
C LEU A 31 6.09 17.53 6.15
N ARG A 32 6.51 17.66 4.88
CA ARG A 32 7.70 16.98 4.36
C ARG A 32 8.96 17.24 5.16
N ASP A 33 9.12 18.46 5.67
CA ASP A 33 10.32 18.88 6.39
C ASP A 33 10.30 18.43 7.86
N VAL A 34 9.17 17.88 8.33
CA VAL A 34 9.02 17.36 9.68
C VAL A 34 9.37 15.87 9.67
N PRO A 35 10.40 15.42 10.40
CA PRO A 35 10.64 13.99 10.57
C PRO A 35 9.40 13.29 11.12
N ALA A 36 9.07 12.10 10.64
CA ALA A 36 7.89 11.35 11.07
C ALA A 36 7.77 11.29 12.62
N GLN A 37 8.87 11.06 13.34
CA GLN A 37 8.90 11.01 14.81
C GLN A 37 8.50 12.31 15.53
N ARG A 38 8.46 13.44 14.82
CA ARG A 38 8.09 14.78 15.33
C ARG A 38 6.74 15.26 14.81
N LEU A 39 5.94 14.37 14.22
CA LEU A 39 4.55 14.68 13.89
C LEU A 39 3.69 14.67 15.17
N ALA A 40 2.88 15.70 15.33
CA ALA A 40 1.74 15.71 16.23
C ALA A 40 0.49 15.31 15.44
N PHE A 41 -0.54 14.84 16.16
CA PHE A 41 -1.80 14.47 15.53
C PHE A 41 -3.01 14.86 16.38
N SER A 42 -4.14 15.05 15.71
CA SER A 42 -5.47 15.03 16.30
C SER A 42 -6.32 13.96 15.63
N PHE A 43 -7.32 13.46 16.35
CA PHE A 43 -8.19 12.37 15.88
C PHE A 43 -9.65 12.81 15.92
N GLN A 44 -10.37 12.57 14.82
CA GLN A 44 -11.80 12.78 14.68
C GLN A 44 -12.46 11.46 14.27
N ALA A 45 -13.45 11.03 15.05
CA ALA A 45 -14.19 9.80 14.80
C ALA A 45 -15.38 10.04 13.86
N ASP A 46 -15.78 8.99 13.14
CA ASP A 46 -17.04 8.94 12.39
C ASP A 46 -17.23 10.11 11.41
N VAL A 47 -16.18 10.39 10.64
CA VAL A 47 -16.22 11.38 9.55
C VAL A 47 -16.83 10.77 8.30
N GLU A 48 -17.19 11.62 7.35
CA GLU A 48 -17.57 11.16 6.01
C GLU A 48 -16.37 10.53 5.29
N ALA A 49 -16.68 9.56 4.43
CA ALA A 49 -15.69 8.92 3.57
C ALA A 49 -15.01 9.99 2.69
N PRO A 50 -13.69 9.93 2.49
CA PRO A 50 -13.00 10.85 1.59
C PRO A 50 -13.58 10.77 0.18
N SER A 51 -13.62 11.90 -0.53
CA SER A 51 -14.04 11.92 -1.94
C SER A 51 -13.02 11.22 -2.81
N GLY A 52 -13.47 10.53 -3.87
CA GLY A 52 -12.58 9.91 -4.84
C GLY A 52 -12.03 8.53 -4.45
N ILE A 53 -12.67 7.84 -3.49
CA ILE A 53 -12.38 6.43 -3.21
C ILE A 53 -12.61 5.62 -4.49
N THR A 54 -11.53 5.05 -5.04
CA THR A 54 -11.61 4.14 -6.18
C THR A 54 -12.40 2.89 -5.78
N SER A 55 -13.36 2.50 -6.63
CA SER A 55 -14.06 1.22 -6.54
C SER A 55 -13.05 0.07 -6.60
N GLU A 56 -13.32 -1.02 -5.89
CA GLU A 56 -12.51 -2.25 -5.96
C GLU A 56 -12.72 -3.03 -7.27
N ASP A 57 -13.73 -2.68 -8.07
CA ASP A 57 -13.98 -3.31 -9.36
C ASP A 57 -12.95 -2.86 -10.41
N VAL A 58 -12.21 -3.82 -10.98
CA VAL A 58 -11.30 -3.55 -12.09
C VAL A 58 -12.13 -3.26 -13.35
N PRO A 59 -12.08 -2.05 -13.91
CA PRO A 59 -12.89 -1.71 -15.06
C PRO A 59 -12.47 -2.50 -16.30
N LYS A 60 -13.40 -2.83 -17.19
CA LYS A 60 -13.12 -3.42 -18.50
C LYS A 60 -13.40 -2.40 -19.59
N LEU A 61 -12.36 -2.00 -20.31
CA LEU A 61 -12.50 -1.09 -21.44
C LEU A 61 -13.19 -1.80 -22.60
N ALA A 62 -14.33 -1.28 -23.06
CA ALA A 62 -15.16 -1.92 -24.08
C ALA A 62 -14.39 -2.26 -25.37
N ALA A 63 -13.49 -1.37 -25.80
CA ALA A 63 -12.69 -1.58 -27.00
C ALA A 63 -11.71 -2.77 -26.86
N ILE A 64 -11.15 -2.99 -25.67
CA ILE A 64 -10.28 -4.15 -25.40
C ILE A 64 -11.12 -5.41 -25.24
N GLN A 65 -12.27 -5.32 -24.58
CA GLN A 65 -13.19 -6.46 -24.47
C GLN A 65 -13.60 -6.97 -25.86
N GLN A 66 -13.88 -6.08 -26.80
CA GLN A 66 -14.21 -6.44 -28.18
C GLN A 66 -13.08 -7.23 -28.87
N ASP A 67 -11.82 -6.82 -28.70
CA ASP A 67 -10.68 -7.57 -29.25
C ASP A 67 -10.58 -8.99 -28.67
N PHE A 68 -10.85 -9.15 -27.37
CA PHE A 68 -10.86 -10.47 -26.75
C PHE A 68 -11.99 -11.36 -27.29
N ASP A 69 -13.18 -10.80 -27.48
CA ASP A 69 -14.35 -11.52 -27.99
C ASP A 69 -14.16 -11.94 -29.47
N GLU A 70 -13.51 -11.09 -30.27
CA GLU A 70 -13.31 -11.30 -31.71
C GLU A 70 -12.07 -12.15 -32.02
N HIS A 71 -10.93 -11.85 -31.40
CA HIS A 71 -9.62 -12.38 -31.79
C HIS A 71 -8.96 -13.28 -30.73
N ARG A 72 -9.34 -13.18 -29.45
CA ARG A 72 -8.71 -13.93 -28.34
C ARG A 72 -9.70 -14.82 -27.58
N LYS A 73 -10.52 -15.58 -28.32
CA LYS A 73 -11.59 -16.44 -27.75
C LYS A 73 -11.15 -17.50 -26.74
N ALA A 74 -9.86 -17.84 -26.72
CA ALA A 74 -9.29 -18.78 -25.76
C ALA A 74 -8.84 -18.11 -24.44
N ASP A 75 -8.78 -16.78 -24.41
CA ASP A 75 -8.34 -15.99 -23.28
C ASP A 75 -9.56 -15.30 -22.63
N ALA A 76 -9.57 -15.21 -21.31
CA ALA A 76 -10.61 -14.49 -20.57
C ALA A 76 -10.08 -13.17 -20.03
N LEU A 77 -10.64 -12.05 -20.50
CA LEU A 77 -10.30 -10.71 -19.98
C LEU A 77 -10.82 -10.57 -18.54
N LEU A 78 -9.89 -10.37 -17.61
CA LEU A 78 -10.16 -10.17 -16.18
C LEU A 78 -10.41 -8.70 -15.86
N GLY A 79 -9.65 -7.80 -16.48
CA GLY A 79 -9.74 -6.36 -16.20
C GLY A 79 -8.82 -5.52 -17.07
N THR A 80 -8.94 -4.21 -16.96
CA THR A 80 -8.06 -3.24 -17.64
C THR A 80 -7.56 -2.16 -16.70
N VAL A 81 -6.29 -1.75 -16.85
CA VAL A 81 -5.68 -0.66 -16.09
C VAL A 81 -5.22 0.43 -17.05
N VAL A 82 -5.96 1.54 -17.08
CA VAL A 82 -5.70 2.68 -17.97
C VAL A 82 -4.53 3.51 -17.45
N SER A 83 -3.63 3.89 -18.35
CA SER A 83 -2.52 4.80 -18.06
C SER A 83 -3.00 6.20 -17.63
N PRO A 84 -2.22 6.96 -16.84
CA PRO A 84 -2.64 8.27 -16.32
C PRO A 84 -3.01 9.29 -17.41
N ASN A 85 -2.39 9.19 -18.60
CA ASN A 85 -2.68 10.07 -19.73
C ASN A 85 -3.87 9.61 -20.59
N GLY A 86 -4.47 8.45 -20.27
CA GLY A 86 -5.60 7.88 -20.99
C GLY A 86 -5.29 7.36 -22.39
N GLN A 87 -4.03 7.26 -22.80
CA GLN A 87 -3.65 6.85 -24.16
C GLN A 87 -3.40 5.35 -24.29
N ARG A 88 -3.03 4.71 -23.18
CA ARG A 88 -2.71 3.28 -23.09
C ARG A 88 -3.52 2.59 -22.01
N ALA A 89 -3.65 1.29 -22.13
CA ALA A 89 -4.24 0.44 -21.11
C ALA A 89 -3.51 -0.91 -21.06
N LEU A 90 -3.46 -1.48 -19.87
CA LEU A 90 -3.00 -2.84 -19.64
C LEU A 90 -4.22 -3.75 -19.63
N ALA A 91 -4.20 -4.82 -20.42
CA ALA A 91 -5.20 -5.87 -20.38
C ALA A 91 -4.71 -6.99 -19.46
N LEU A 92 -5.48 -7.30 -18.43
CA LEU A 92 -5.21 -8.40 -17.49
C LEU A 92 -6.09 -9.57 -17.91
N TYR A 93 -5.51 -10.72 -18.21
CA TYR A 93 -6.27 -11.86 -18.75
C TYR A 93 -5.72 -13.21 -18.29
N SER A 94 -6.60 -14.20 -18.15
CA SER A 94 -6.23 -15.59 -17.87
C SER A 94 -6.27 -16.43 -19.14
N THR A 95 -5.39 -17.43 -19.23
CA THR A 95 -5.39 -18.46 -20.28
C THR A 95 -5.90 -19.78 -19.72
N ALA A 96 -6.48 -20.64 -20.56
CA ALA A 96 -7.04 -21.93 -20.11
C ALA A 96 -6.00 -22.89 -19.49
N ASP A 97 -4.73 -22.72 -19.87
CA ASP A 97 -3.62 -23.58 -19.42
C ASP A 97 -2.97 -23.09 -18.11
N GLU A 98 -3.34 -21.92 -17.60
CA GLU A 98 -2.74 -21.32 -16.40
C GLU A 98 -3.58 -21.55 -15.13
N PRO A 99 -2.94 -21.69 -13.96
CA PRO A 99 -3.63 -21.73 -12.68
C PRO A 99 -4.56 -20.52 -12.50
N THR A 100 -5.71 -20.72 -11.85
CA THR A 100 -6.72 -19.66 -11.65
C THR A 100 -6.24 -18.46 -10.83
N GLN A 101 -5.10 -18.58 -10.14
CA GLN A 101 -4.48 -17.52 -9.36
C GLN A 101 -3.43 -16.71 -10.13
N THR A 102 -3.12 -17.11 -11.37
CA THR A 102 -2.14 -16.43 -12.22
C THR A 102 -2.82 -15.88 -13.46
N PHE A 103 -2.27 -14.78 -13.97
CA PHE A 103 -2.75 -14.14 -15.18
C PHE A 103 -1.60 -13.48 -15.93
N ARG A 104 -1.90 -12.96 -17.11
CA ARG A 104 -0.96 -12.27 -17.98
C ARG A 104 -1.38 -10.83 -18.19
N ILE A 105 -0.40 -10.02 -18.58
CA ILE A 105 -0.61 -8.63 -18.92
C ILE A 105 -0.11 -8.37 -20.32
N ASP A 106 -0.93 -7.71 -21.12
CA ASP A 106 -0.56 -7.18 -22.42
C ASP A 106 -0.86 -5.68 -22.50
N LEU A 107 -0.10 -4.99 -23.35
CA LEU A 107 -0.23 -3.56 -23.57
C LEU A 107 -1.12 -3.28 -24.79
N TYR A 108 -2.11 -2.42 -24.56
CA TYR A 108 -3.05 -1.93 -25.56
C TYR A 108 -3.01 -0.39 -25.60
N SER A 109 -3.40 0.18 -26.73
CA SER A 109 -3.84 1.57 -26.76
C SER A 109 -5.27 1.67 -26.20
N ALA A 110 -5.64 2.85 -25.72
CA ALA A 110 -6.95 3.09 -25.12
C ALA A 110 -8.12 2.96 -26.12
N ASP A 111 -7.85 2.89 -27.43
CA ASP A 111 -8.82 2.59 -28.48
C ASP A 111 -8.98 1.08 -28.76
N GLY A 112 -8.32 0.21 -27.98
CA GLY A 112 -8.46 -1.24 -28.08
C GLY A 112 -7.50 -1.93 -29.04
N LYS A 113 -6.57 -1.20 -29.67
CA LYS A 113 -5.55 -1.84 -30.52
C LYS A 113 -4.45 -2.48 -29.68
N PHE A 114 -4.17 -3.75 -29.93
CA PHE A 114 -3.05 -4.47 -29.34
C PHE A 114 -1.72 -3.82 -29.74
N LEU A 115 -0.85 -3.57 -28.75
CA LEU A 115 0.46 -2.96 -28.96
C LEU A 115 1.60 -3.96 -28.72
N ARG A 116 1.59 -4.67 -27.58
CA ARG A 116 2.72 -5.51 -27.19
C ARG A 116 2.35 -6.58 -26.15
N ASN A 117 2.98 -7.75 -26.27
CA ASN A 117 3.04 -8.69 -25.16
C ASN A 117 3.99 -8.15 -24.09
N LEU A 118 3.52 -8.04 -22.84
CA LEU A 118 4.34 -7.54 -21.74
C LEU A 118 4.93 -8.69 -20.93
N THR A 119 4.12 -9.72 -20.64
CA THR A 119 4.54 -10.87 -19.86
C THR A 119 5.15 -11.98 -20.75
N PRO A 120 6.43 -12.37 -20.56
CA PRO A 120 7.02 -13.50 -21.28
C PRO A 120 6.42 -14.86 -20.84
N PRO A 121 6.57 -15.93 -21.64
CA PRO A 121 5.95 -17.23 -21.34
C PRO A 121 6.38 -17.88 -20.02
N ASP A 122 7.56 -17.53 -19.52
CA ASP A 122 8.14 -18.05 -18.28
C ASP A 122 7.84 -17.17 -17.04
N LEU A 123 7.05 -16.10 -17.21
CA LEU A 123 6.61 -15.22 -16.14
C LEU A 123 5.08 -15.25 -16.06
N SER A 124 4.54 -15.28 -14.85
CA SER A 124 3.11 -15.16 -14.58
C SER A 124 2.88 -14.08 -13.54
N VAL A 125 1.83 -13.29 -13.69
CA VAL A 125 1.43 -12.25 -12.75
C VAL A 125 0.45 -12.84 -11.74
N VAL A 126 0.57 -12.43 -10.47
CA VAL A 126 -0.13 -13.10 -9.36
C VAL A 126 -1.24 -12.23 -8.76
N PHE A 127 -0.98 -10.92 -8.60
CA PHE A 127 -1.90 -10.02 -7.90
C PHE A 127 -2.44 -8.95 -8.86
N GLN A 128 -3.75 -8.94 -9.11
CA GLN A 128 -4.38 -7.99 -10.05
C GLN A 128 -4.24 -6.54 -9.59
N ASP A 129 -4.38 -6.30 -8.30
CA ASP A 129 -4.20 -5.00 -7.64
C ASP A 129 -2.74 -4.51 -7.62
N SER A 130 -1.77 -5.40 -7.89
CA SER A 130 -0.36 -5.02 -8.01
C SER A 130 0.00 -4.41 -9.37
N VAL A 131 -0.88 -4.49 -10.36
CA VAL A 131 -0.61 -3.97 -11.71
C VAL A 131 -0.86 -2.47 -11.74
N VAL A 132 0.21 -1.68 -11.74
CA VAL A 132 0.13 -0.24 -11.54
C VAL A 132 1.02 0.54 -12.50
N TRP A 133 0.48 1.64 -13.02
CA TRP A 133 1.26 2.68 -13.71
C TRP A 133 1.88 3.63 -12.68
N SER A 134 3.09 4.12 -12.95
CA SER A 134 3.62 5.28 -12.25
C SER A 134 2.73 6.50 -12.51
N ALA A 135 2.71 7.45 -11.58
CA ALA A 135 1.81 8.62 -11.68
C ALA A 135 2.08 9.49 -12.92
N ASP A 136 3.32 9.53 -13.39
CA ASP A 136 3.73 10.20 -14.64
C ASP A 136 3.46 9.36 -15.90
N GLY A 137 3.02 8.11 -15.73
CA GLY A 137 2.78 7.15 -16.81
C GLY A 137 4.06 6.64 -17.48
N GLY A 138 5.24 6.90 -16.92
CA GLY A 138 6.54 6.51 -17.50
C GLY A 138 6.90 5.04 -17.29
N PHE A 139 6.34 4.39 -16.27
CA PHE A 139 6.65 3.02 -15.89
C PHE A 139 5.40 2.21 -15.60
N ILE A 140 5.55 0.89 -15.78
CA ILE A 140 4.58 -0.12 -15.38
C ILE A 140 5.27 -1.04 -14.38
N ALA A 141 4.66 -1.24 -13.22
CA ALA A 141 5.10 -2.20 -12.23
C ALA A 141 4.01 -3.24 -11.96
N PHE A 142 4.43 -4.45 -11.66
CA PHE A 142 3.56 -5.56 -11.28
C PHE A 142 4.33 -6.61 -10.49
N VAL A 143 3.61 -7.46 -9.76
CA VAL A 143 4.19 -8.61 -9.09
C VAL A 143 4.07 -9.85 -9.96
N GLY A 144 5.19 -10.51 -10.23
CA GLY A 144 5.24 -11.74 -11.01
C GLY A 144 6.10 -12.83 -10.38
N ARG A 145 5.87 -14.06 -10.80
CA ARG A 145 6.66 -15.25 -10.43
C ARG A 145 6.93 -16.09 -11.66
N ARG A 146 7.92 -16.97 -11.57
CA ARG A 146 8.23 -17.95 -12.61
C ARG A 146 7.00 -18.82 -12.86
N ASN A 147 6.61 -18.92 -14.14
CA ASN A 147 5.56 -19.80 -14.56
C ASN A 147 6.02 -21.25 -14.37
N SER A 148 5.30 -22.02 -13.54
CA SER A 148 5.51 -23.45 -13.41
C SER A 148 4.92 -24.12 -14.64
N LYS A 149 5.71 -24.28 -15.71
CA LYS A 149 5.28 -25.13 -16.83
C LYS A 149 4.92 -26.52 -16.26
N PRO A 150 3.78 -27.12 -16.64
CA PRO A 150 3.58 -28.53 -16.39
C PRO A 150 4.74 -29.29 -17.01
N THR A 151 5.46 -30.05 -16.19
CA THR A 151 6.47 -31.00 -16.66
C THR A 151 5.78 -31.90 -17.69
N PRO A 152 6.28 -32.04 -18.93
CA PRO A 152 5.76 -33.08 -19.80
C PRO A 152 5.94 -34.40 -19.05
N SER A 153 4.83 -35.05 -18.68
CA SER A 153 4.89 -36.42 -18.17
C SER A 153 5.71 -37.23 -19.18
N PRO A 154 6.67 -38.06 -18.75
CA PRO A 154 7.41 -38.89 -19.69
C PRO A 154 6.39 -39.81 -20.36
N THR A 155 6.09 -39.54 -21.62
CA THR A 155 5.33 -40.46 -22.46
C THR A 155 6.10 -41.78 -22.43
N PRO A 156 5.48 -42.90 -22.04
CA PRO A 156 6.12 -44.21 -22.17
C PRO A 156 6.54 -44.37 -23.63
N VAL A 157 7.79 -44.78 -23.84
CA VAL A 157 8.27 -45.17 -25.16
C VAL A 157 7.53 -46.44 -25.54
N GLU A 158 6.42 -46.29 -26.27
CA GLU A 158 5.86 -47.40 -27.04
C GLU A 158 6.72 -47.57 -28.29
N ASP A 159 7.23 -48.80 -28.46
CA ASP A 159 8.02 -49.24 -29.60
C ASP A 159 7.27 -48.96 -30.91
N VAL A 160 7.82 -48.07 -31.74
CA VAL A 160 7.27 -47.78 -33.07
C VAL A 160 7.78 -48.83 -34.06
N GLU A 161 6.88 -49.72 -34.47
CA GLU A 161 6.97 -50.56 -35.66
C GLU A 161 7.08 -49.68 -36.94
N PRO A 162 7.87 -50.04 -37.96
CA PRO A 162 8.19 -49.12 -39.06
C PRO A 162 7.05 -48.99 -40.07
N ALA A 163 6.50 -47.78 -40.25
CA ALA A 163 5.50 -47.46 -41.28
C ALA A 163 5.98 -46.41 -42.31
N LEU A 164 6.10 -46.90 -43.55
CA LEU A 164 5.84 -46.34 -44.90
C LEU A 164 6.15 -44.86 -45.27
N PRO A 165 6.63 -44.60 -46.51
CA PRO A 165 6.99 -43.26 -46.99
C PRO A 165 5.76 -42.53 -47.55
N ASN A 166 5.14 -41.66 -46.75
CA ASN A 166 4.36 -40.54 -47.27
C ASN A 166 4.38 -39.40 -46.23
N ALA A 167 5.47 -38.62 -46.27
CA ALA A 167 5.65 -37.46 -45.42
C ALA A 167 4.74 -36.31 -45.88
N SER A 168 3.71 -36.01 -45.10
CA SER A 168 3.05 -34.71 -45.12
C SER A 168 4.00 -33.65 -44.53
N PRO A 169 4.00 -32.40 -45.03
CA PRO A 169 4.92 -31.37 -44.56
C PRO A 169 4.65 -31.05 -43.09
N LEU A 170 5.69 -31.17 -42.26
CA LEU A 170 5.69 -30.74 -40.86
C LEU A 170 5.32 -29.24 -40.77
N PRO A 171 4.45 -28.82 -39.83
CA PRO A 171 4.12 -27.42 -39.64
C PRO A 171 5.40 -26.63 -39.31
N SER A 172 5.55 -25.48 -39.97
CA SER A 172 6.65 -24.56 -39.74
C SER A 172 6.67 -24.10 -38.27
N PRO A 173 7.85 -24.00 -37.61
CA PRO A 173 7.91 -23.52 -36.24
C PRO A 173 7.41 -22.07 -36.20
N SER A 174 6.32 -21.83 -35.46
CA SER A 174 5.87 -20.48 -35.15
C SER A 174 6.99 -19.76 -34.39
N ILE A 175 7.53 -18.69 -34.96
CA ILE A 175 8.51 -17.83 -34.29
C ILE A 175 7.80 -17.23 -33.08
N ALA A 176 8.03 -17.82 -31.89
CA ALA A 176 7.54 -17.26 -30.65
C ALA A 176 8.12 -15.84 -30.47
N PRO A 177 7.36 -14.89 -29.88
CA PRO A 177 7.85 -13.54 -29.65
C PRO A 177 9.17 -13.59 -28.88
N LEU A 178 10.20 -12.97 -29.45
CA LEU A 178 11.55 -12.97 -28.87
C LEU A 178 11.58 -11.96 -27.71
N PHE A 179 11.39 -12.45 -26.50
CA PHE A 179 11.68 -11.68 -25.29
C PHE A 179 13.20 -11.65 -25.06
N ALA A 180 13.71 -10.51 -24.59
CA ALA A 180 15.04 -10.48 -24.03
C ALA A 180 15.11 -11.44 -22.83
N PRO A 181 16.27 -12.08 -22.55
CA PRO A 181 16.42 -12.93 -21.38
C PRO A 181 16.03 -12.17 -20.11
N LEU A 182 15.02 -12.69 -19.39
CA LEU A 182 14.50 -12.11 -18.17
C LEU A 182 14.81 -13.04 -16.99
N ALA A 183 15.32 -12.49 -15.89
CA ALA A 183 15.46 -13.27 -14.67
C ALA A 183 14.08 -13.47 -14.02
N THR A 184 13.68 -14.74 -13.89
CA THR A 184 12.45 -15.17 -13.21
C THR A 184 12.76 -15.90 -11.90
N PHE A 185 11.88 -15.76 -10.91
CA PHE A 185 12.08 -16.29 -9.56
C PHE A 185 10.87 -17.13 -9.12
N ASP A 186 11.10 -18.13 -8.28
CA ASP A 186 10.03 -19.03 -7.82
C ASP A 186 9.05 -18.36 -6.85
N THR A 187 9.48 -17.27 -6.20
CA THR A 187 8.65 -16.44 -5.31
C THR A 187 8.28 -15.14 -5.99
N GLU A 188 7.15 -14.57 -5.60
CA GLU A 188 6.56 -13.35 -6.16
C GLU A 188 7.47 -12.13 -6.00
N GLN A 189 8.06 -11.66 -7.10
CA GLN A 189 8.94 -10.49 -7.14
C GLN A 189 8.27 -9.31 -7.85
N VAL A 190 8.74 -8.09 -7.56
CA VAL A 190 8.33 -6.88 -8.26
C VAL A 190 9.12 -6.77 -9.57
N TYR A 191 8.39 -6.59 -10.67
CA TYR A 191 8.94 -6.31 -12.00
C TYR A 191 8.62 -4.89 -12.42
N LEU A 192 9.52 -4.31 -13.21
CA LEU A 192 9.40 -2.96 -13.75
C LEU A 192 9.73 -2.97 -15.25
N CYS A 193 8.94 -2.24 -16.03
CA CYS A 193 9.22 -1.94 -17.42
C CYS A 193 8.82 -0.49 -17.74
N ASN A 194 9.27 0.04 -18.86
CA ASN A 194 8.86 1.38 -19.31
C ASN A 194 7.42 1.38 -19.83
N SER A 195 6.87 2.56 -20.12
CA SER A 195 5.49 2.76 -20.56
C SER A 195 5.14 2.14 -21.93
N ASP A 196 6.15 1.80 -22.71
CA ASP A 196 6.06 1.05 -23.96
C ASP A 196 6.15 -0.48 -23.74
N GLY A 197 6.34 -0.89 -22.49
CA GLY A 197 6.51 -2.26 -22.05
C GLY A 197 7.93 -2.77 -22.24
N TYR A 198 8.86 -2.03 -22.84
CA TYR A 198 10.25 -2.47 -23.00
C TYR A 198 11.04 -2.37 -21.68
N ASP A 199 12.28 -2.86 -21.69
CA ASP A 199 13.20 -2.86 -20.53
C ASP A 199 12.63 -3.56 -19.30
N LEU A 200 11.84 -4.62 -19.53
CA LEU A 200 11.32 -5.46 -18.47
C LEU A 200 12.48 -6.09 -17.69
N LYS A 201 12.50 -5.85 -16.40
CA LYS A 201 13.51 -6.37 -15.46
C LYS A 201 12.89 -6.60 -14.08
N PRO A 202 13.41 -7.55 -13.29
CA PRO A 202 13.08 -7.61 -11.88
C PRO A 202 13.62 -6.39 -11.16
N LEU A 203 12.79 -5.79 -10.32
CA LEU A 203 13.17 -4.71 -9.40
C LEU A 203 13.57 -5.27 -8.03
N THR A 204 13.00 -6.42 -7.65
CA THR A 204 13.40 -7.19 -6.46
C THR A 204 13.90 -8.57 -6.86
N THR A 205 14.87 -9.10 -6.11
CA THR A 205 15.50 -10.40 -6.41
C THR A 205 15.64 -11.28 -5.17
N ARG A 206 14.85 -11.02 -4.12
CA ARG A 206 14.99 -11.68 -2.83
C ARG A 206 14.08 -12.91 -2.77
N GLN A 207 14.65 -14.07 -3.08
CA GLN A 207 13.92 -15.32 -2.96
C GLN A 207 13.48 -15.60 -1.52
N GLY A 208 12.32 -16.25 -1.38
CA GLY A 208 11.70 -16.59 -0.10
C GLY A 208 10.82 -15.48 0.49
N LEU A 209 10.70 -14.33 -0.21
CA LEU A 209 9.71 -13.31 0.09
C LEU A 209 8.68 -13.20 -1.03
N ILE A 210 7.43 -13.04 -0.62
CA ILE A 210 6.28 -12.75 -1.46
C ILE A 210 6.00 -11.26 -1.34
N TYR A 211 6.16 -10.50 -2.43
CA TYR A 211 5.80 -9.08 -2.51
C TYR A 211 4.35 -8.92 -2.96
N PHE A 212 3.62 -7.97 -2.38
CA PHE A 212 2.22 -7.67 -2.71
C PHE A 212 1.84 -6.24 -2.29
N ALA A 213 0.61 -5.81 -2.60
CA ALA A 213 0.07 -4.49 -2.25
C ALA A 213 0.99 -3.33 -2.67
N LEU A 214 1.26 -3.22 -3.99
CA LEU A 214 2.12 -2.18 -4.55
C LEU A 214 1.43 -0.82 -4.56
N SER A 215 2.18 0.24 -4.23
CA SER A 215 1.74 1.62 -4.39
C SER A 215 2.90 2.50 -4.86
N TRP A 216 2.67 3.24 -5.95
CA TRP A 216 3.62 4.25 -6.44
C TRP A 216 3.63 5.50 -5.56
N ALA A 217 4.81 6.10 -5.42
CA ALA A 217 4.92 7.48 -4.98
C ALA A 217 4.22 8.40 -6.00
N PRO A 218 3.49 9.44 -5.56
CA PRO A 218 2.81 10.40 -6.45
C PRO A 218 3.71 11.11 -7.48
N ASP A 219 5.01 11.17 -7.25
CA ASP A 219 6.04 11.74 -8.13
C ASP A 219 6.85 10.65 -8.87
N GLY A 220 6.50 9.37 -8.74
CA GLY A 220 7.09 8.26 -9.47
C GLY A 220 8.50 7.82 -9.05
N HIS A 221 9.08 8.41 -7.99
CA HIS A 221 10.49 8.12 -7.65
C HIS A 221 10.71 6.74 -7.01
N ALA A 222 9.68 6.15 -6.41
CA ALA A 222 9.77 4.88 -5.69
C ALA A 222 8.41 4.17 -5.60
N LEU A 223 8.46 2.90 -5.25
CA LEU A 223 7.35 2.03 -4.91
C LEU A 223 7.34 1.73 -3.41
N ALA A 224 6.15 1.57 -2.86
CA ALA A 224 5.92 0.96 -1.57
C ALA A 224 5.29 -0.42 -1.78
N ALA A 225 5.66 -1.38 -0.94
CA ALA A 225 5.14 -2.74 -1.00
C ALA A 225 5.06 -3.37 0.39
N LEU A 226 4.18 -4.35 0.54
CA LEU A 226 4.25 -5.31 1.63
C LEU A 226 5.02 -6.54 1.16
N ALA A 227 5.80 -7.15 2.06
CA ALA A 227 6.37 -8.46 1.79
C ALA A 227 6.41 -9.36 3.02
N CYS A 228 6.08 -10.63 2.84
CA CYS A 228 6.15 -11.64 3.90
C CYS A 228 6.89 -12.89 3.42
N LYS A 229 7.26 -13.77 4.35
CA LYS A 229 7.81 -15.08 3.98
C LYS A 229 6.71 -15.97 3.45
N GLU A 230 7.05 -16.88 2.54
CA GLU A 230 6.11 -17.87 2.00
C GLU A 230 5.38 -18.67 3.11
N THR A 231 6.10 -19.08 4.16
CA THR A 231 5.49 -19.78 5.29
C THR A 231 4.50 -18.93 6.08
N GLU A 232 4.73 -17.61 6.16
CA GLU A 232 3.81 -16.67 6.81
C GLU A 232 2.55 -16.49 5.95
N TRP A 233 2.71 -16.40 4.62
CA TRP A 233 1.60 -16.35 3.66
C TRP A 233 0.70 -17.58 3.78
N GLU A 234 1.28 -18.78 3.63
CA GLU A 234 0.54 -20.04 3.68
C GLU A 234 -0.21 -20.23 5.00
N THR A 235 0.40 -19.83 6.12
CA THR A 235 -0.22 -19.96 7.43
C THR A 235 -1.47 -19.09 7.51
N ARG A 236 -1.43 -17.85 6.99
CA ARG A 236 -2.58 -16.94 7.02
C ARG A 236 -3.69 -17.39 6.08
N GLU A 237 -3.36 -17.91 4.90
CA GLU A 237 -4.35 -18.48 3.98
C GLU A 237 -5.10 -19.65 4.63
N LYS A 238 -4.37 -20.58 5.29
CA LYS A 238 -4.96 -21.71 6.04
C LYS A 238 -5.86 -21.24 7.19
N GLU A 239 -5.58 -20.07 7.76
CA GLU A 239 -6.37 -19.45 8.82
C GLU A 239 -7.49 -18.53 8.30
N PHE A 240 -7.68 -18.42 6.97
CA PHE A 240 -8.67 -17.52 6.36
C PHE A 240 -8.50 -16.05 6.78
N LYS A 241 -7.24 -15.62 6.95
CA LYS A 241 -6.87 -14.25 7.30
C LYS A 241 -6.44 -13.48 6.05
N THR A 242 -6.62 -12.17 6.08
CA THR A 242 -6.06 -11.29 5.06
C THR A 242 -4.53 -11.40 5.03
N PRO A 243 -3.92 -11.25 3.85
CA PRO A 243 -2.47 -11.13 3.72
C PRO A 243 -1.92 -10.05 4.64
N ALA A 244 -0.76 -10.30 5.23
CA ALA A 244 -0.07 -9.34 6.06
C ALA A 244 1.43 -9.42 5.79
N GLY A 245 2.08 -8.27 5.69
CA GLY A 245 3.48 -8.20 5.27
C GLY A 245 4.22 -7.05 5.93
N ARG A 246 5.53 -7.11 5.83
CA ARG A 246 6.41 -6.07 6.35
C ARG A 246 6.48 -4.93 5.34
N PRO A 247 6.25 -3.68 5.76
CA PRO A 247 6.27 -2.53 4.86
C PRO A 247 7.69 -2.25 4.37
N ARG A 248 7.80 -2.00 3.06
CA ARG A 248 9.07 -1.78 2.37
C ARG A 248 8.97 -0.64 1.39
N LEU A 249 10.08 0.06 1.22
CA LEU A 249 10.30 1.03 0.16
C LEU A 249 11.23 0.41 -0.88
N ILE A 250 10.87 0.54 -2.15
CA ILE A 250 11.60 -0.01 -3.29
C ILE A 250 11.88 1.15 -4.25
N SER A 251 13.13 1.52 -4.39
CA SER A 251 13.61 2.49 -5.36
C SER A 251 13.58 1.90 -6.78
N ILE A 252 13.43 2.75 -7.80
CA ILE A 252 13.40 2.34 -9.22
C ILE A 252 14.72 1.72 -9.74
N ASP A 253 15.81 1.86 -8.98
CA ASP A 253 17.10 1.24 -9.24
C ASP A 253 17.24 -0.15 -8.60
N GLY A 254 16.22 -0.62 -7.88
CA GLY A 254 16.21 -1.90 -7.16
C GLY A 254 16.66 -1.79 -5.70
N GLY A 255 16.99 -0.59 -5.21
CA GLY A 255 17.30 -0.37 -3.80
C GLY A 255 16.09 -0.65 -2.90
N GLU A 256 16.26 -1.47 -1.88
CA GLU A 256 15.17 -1.87 -0.98
C GLU A 256 15.46 -1.46 0.47
N ARG A 257 14.46 -0.85 1.12
CA ARG A 257 14.52 -0.49 2.55
C ARG A 257 13.34 -1.08 3.30
N LEU A 258 13.64 -1.84 4.34
CA LEU A 258 12.65 -2.30 5.32
C LEU A 258 12.23 -1.13 6.21
N LEU A 259 10.92 -0.90 6.33
CA LEU A 259 10.36 0.18 7.14
C LEU A 259 10.01 -0.28 8.55
N ASP A 260 9.47 -1.49 8.70
CA ASP A 260 9.08 -2.06 9.98
C ASP A 260 9.18 -3.59 9.93
N ASP A 261 9.50 -4.21 11.07
CA ASP A 261 9.57 -5.68 11.20
C ASP A 261 8.20 -6.31 11.53
N ALA A 262 7.23 -5.51 11.96
CA ALA A 262 5.87 -5.98 12.21
C ALA A 262 5.09 -6.25 10.91
N LEU A 263 4.14 -7.18 10.98
CA LEU A 263 3.23 -7.47 9.88
C LEU A 263 2.10 -6.43 9.85
N ALA A 264 2.01 -5.68 8.76
CA ALA A 264 0.91 -4.79 8.45
C ALA A 264 -0.13 -5.51 7.58
N GLU A 265 -1.41 -5.28 7.85
CA GLU A 265 -2.53 -5.90 7.15
C GLU A 265 -3.14 -4.98 6.08
N VAL A 266 -2.76 -3.71 6.07
CA VAL A 266 -3.31 -2.70 5.16
C VAL A 266 -2.24 -2.22 4.18
N PRO A 267 -2.55 -2.12 2.88
CA PRO A 267 -1.65 -1.55 1.88
C PRO A 267 -1.05 -0.20 2.30
N LEU A 268 0.16 0.08 1.85
CA LEU A 268 0.80 1.36 2.12
C LEU A 268 0.14 2.47 1.30
N VAL A 269 -0.04 3.63 1.92
CA VAL A 269 -0.44 4.86 1.23
C VAL A 269 0.64 5.92 1.33
N TRP A 270 0.81 6.67 0.26
CA TRP A 270 1.77 7.76 0.19
C TRP A 270 1.13 9.07 0.60
N SER A 271 1.89 9.92 1.29
CA SER A 271 1.55 11.33 1.38
C SER A 271 1.53 11.95 -0.03
N PRO A 272 0.62 12.90 -0.35
CA PRO A 272 0.50 13.48 -1.69
C PRO A 272 1.76 14.15 -2.23
N ASP A 273 2.67 14.52 -1.32
CA ASP A 273 3.91 15.20 -1.63
C ASP A 273 5.12 14.25 -1.71
N SER A 274 4.85 12.93 -1.74
CA SER A 274 5.81 11.83 -1.85
C SER A 274 6.86 11.73 -0.73
N SER A 275 6.72 12.49 0.36
CA SER A 275 7.75 12.54 1.40
C SER A 275 7.62 11.44 2.46
N LYS A 276 6.43 10.85 2.61
CA LYS A 276 6.11 9.88 3.66
C LYS A 276 5.20 8.77 3.15
N VAL A 277 5.23 7.66 3.87
CA VAL A 277 4.32 6.53 3.69
C VAL A 277 3.67 6.14 5.01
N ALA A 278 2.45 5.64 4.96
CA ALA A 278 1.72 5.13 6.11
C ALA A 278 1.13 3.74 5.85
N THR A 279 1.01 2.95 6.91
CA THR A 279 0.32 1.64 6.94
C THR A 279 -0.26 1.41 8.34
N SER A 280 -1.14 0.42 8.50
CA SER A 280 -1.76 0.10 9.78
C SER A 280 -1.33 -1.27 10.32
N PHE A 281 -1.39 -1.39 11.65
CA PHE A 281 -1.06 -2.58 12.40
C PHE A 281 -2.20 -2.86 13.39
N GLY A 282 -3.27 -3.47 12.89
CA GLY A 282 -4.51 -3.63 13.62
C GLY A 282 -5.17 -2.28 13.85
N VAL A 283 -4.93 -1.66 15.00
CA VAL A 283 -5.55 -0.39 15.41
C VAL A 283 -4.58 0.79 15.46
N ASP A 284 -3.30 0.55 15.21
CA ASP A 284 -2.28 1.60 15.21
C ASP A 284 -1.85 1.93 13.78
N VAL A 285 -1.32 3.13 13.60
CA VAL A 285 -0.82 3.61 12.29
C VAL A 285 0.68 3.87 12.38
N GLY A 286 1.45 3.26 11.50
CA GLY A 286 2.87 3.61 11.29
C GLY A 286 3.00 4.70 10.23
N ILE A 287 3.85 5.69 10.47
CA ILE A 287 4.25 6.71 9.49
C ILE A 287 5.76 6.69 9.37
N TYR A 288 6.26 6.67 8.13
CA TYR A 288 7.68 6.55 7.82
C TYR A 288 8.10 7.65 6.87
N ASP A 289 9.27 8.24 7.11
CA ASP A 289 9.91 9.11 6.12
C ASP A 289 10.33 8.26 4.92
N ALA A 290 9.87 8.61 3.72
CA ALA A 290 10.18 7.90 2.49
C ALA A 290 11.52 8.37 1.90
N ALA A 291 11.84 9.66 2.08
CA ALA A 291 13.05 10.29 1.60
C ALA A 291 13.94 10.83 2.75
N GLY A 292 15.18 11.18 2.42
CA GLY A 292 16.13 11.83 3.33
C GLY A 292 17.28 10.93 3.78
N LYS A 293 18.37 11.55 4.26
CA LYS A 293 19.60 10.85 4.65
C LYS A 293 19.49 10.12 6.00
N ALA A 294 18.53 10.50 6.82
CA ALA A 294 18.27 9.92 8.14
C ALA A 294 16.76 9.77 8.34
N PRO A 295 16.11 8.80 7.66
CA PRO A 295 14.68 8.62 7.74
C PRO A 295 14.29 8.20 9.17
N THR A 296 13.19 8.78 9.66
CA THR A 296 12.61 8.45 10.95
C THR A 296 11.25 7.79 10.78
N GLN A 297 10.70 7.27 11.87
CA GLN A 297 9.39 6.65 11.90
C GLN A 297 8.62 7.02 13.16
N ALA A 298 7.31 6.96 13.09
CA ALA A 298 6.39 7.16 14.21
C ALA A 298 5.29 6.11 14.21
N ARG A 299 4.79 5.81 15.41
CA ARG A 299 3.60 4.98 15.61
C ARG A 299 2.53 5.82 16.30
N ILE A 300 1.40 6.00 15.63
CA ILE A 300 0.21 6.66 16.19
C ILE A 300 -0.63 5.56 16.85
N LEU A 301 -0.68 5.60 18.18
CA LEU A 301 -1.47 4.67 18.98
C LEU A 301 -2.91 5.14 19.05
N LEU A 302 -3.84 4.43 18.40
CA LEU A 302 -5.24 4.87 18.30
C LEU A 302 -6.22 3.96 19.06
N ARG A 303 -5.76 2.87 19.67
CA ARG A 303 -6.61 1.90 20.38
C ARG A 303 -7.65 2.55 21.29
N GLU A 304 -7.23 3.40 22.22
CA GLU A 304 -8.13 4.05 23.19
C GLU A 304 -9.10 5.04 22.53
N ARG A 305 -8.66 5.72 21.46
CA ARG A 305 -9.50 6.63 20.68
C ARG A 305 -10.58 5.86 19.91
N LEU A 306 -10.21 4.73 19.31
CA LEU A 306 -11.12 3.86 18.57
C LEU A 306 -12.08 3.11 19.49
N LEU A 307 -11.65 2.72 20.70
CA LEU A 307 -12.55 2.17 21.71
C LEU A 307 -13.62 3.19 22.11
N GLY A 308 -13.23 4.43 22.42
CA GLY A 308 -14.17 5.49 22.74
C GLY A 308 -15.14 5.80 21.58
N ALA A 309 -14.63 5.84 20.35
CA ALA A 309 -15.44 6.01 19.16
C ALA A 309 -16.46 4.87 18.98
N SER A 310 -16.06 3.63 19.24
CA SER A 310 -16.93 2.44 19.09
C SER A 310 -17.98 2.35 20.17
N ALA A 311 -17.66 2.69 21.42
CA ALA A 311 -18.64 2.79 22.48
C ALA A 311 -19.72 3.84 22.15
N ALA A 312 -19.32 5.02 21.68
CA ALA A 312 -20.25 6.08 21.28
C ALA A 312 -21.12 5.68 20.07
N PHE A 313 -20.57 4.92 19.12
CA PHE A 313 -21.32 4.41 17.98
C PHE A 313 -22.37 3.36 18.39
N ASP A 314 -21.99 2.41 19.25
CA ASP A 314 -22.90 1.38 19.76
C ASP A 314 -24.05 1.99 20.57
N GLU A 315 -23.78 3.04 21.35
CA GLU A 315 -24.82 3.78 22.08
C GLU A 315 -25.82 4.45 21.14
N LYS A 316 -25.35 5.11 20.09
CA LYS A 316 -26.21 5.75 19.06
C LYS A 316 -27.01 4.75 18.25
N SER A 317 -26.48 3.55 18.05
CA SER A 317 -27.09 2.49 17.23
C SER A 317 -28.15 1.68 17.97
N LYS A 318 -28.30 1.87 19.30
CA LYS A 318 -29.37 1.24 20.07
C LYS A 318 -30.72 1.86 19.67
N PRO A 319 -31.76 1.04 19.36
CA PRO A 319 -33.08 1.58 19.06
C PRO A 319 -33.58 2.39 20.25
N ALA A 320 -34.08 3.60 19.98
CA ALA A 320 -34.64 4.47 21.00
C ALA A 320 -35.69 3.70 21.81
N LYS A 321 -35.40 3.43 23.09
CA LYS A 321 -36.44 2.98 24.02
C LYS A 321 -37.52 4.07 24.03
N LYS A 322 -38.78 3.68 23.78
CA LYS A 322 -39.94 4.55 24.00
C LYS A 322 -39.79 5.24 25.36
N PRO A 323 -40.12 6.54 25.49
CA PRO A 323 -39.97 7.25 26.74
C PRO A 323 -40.97 6.69 27.73
N THR A 324 -40.48 5.90 28.69
CA THR A 324 -41.20 5.69 29.95
C THR A 324 -40.92 6.93 30.78
N SER A 325 -41.98 7.69 31.05
CA SER A 325 -41.99 8.76 32.03
C SER A 325 -41.55 8.22 33.39
N GLU A 326 -40.49 8.79 33.97
CA GLU A 326 -40.50 9.30 35.35
C GLU A 326 -39.18 9.98 35.77
N SER A 327 -39.37 11.18 36.32
CA SER A 327 -38.52 11.95 37.25
C SER A 327 -37.05 12.25 36.92
N SER A 328 -36.87 13.51 36.49
CA SER A 328 -35.87 14.49 36.95
C SER A 328 -34.86 14.05 38.03
N ASN A 329 -33.56 14.19 37.73
CA ASN A 329 -32.73 15.18 38.44
C ASN A 329 -31.50 15.59 37.62
N LYS A 330 -31.32 16.91 37.44
CA LYS A 330 -30.11 17.51 36.86
C LYS A 330 -28.97 17.39 37.87
N ASN A 331 -27.81 16.92 37.45
CA ASN A 331 -26.57 17.50 37.94
C ASN A 331 -25.48 17.49 36.87
N ASN A 332 -25.02 18.70 36.55
CA ASN A 332 -23.94 18.98 35.62
C ASN A 332 -22.63 18.66 36.34
N GLY A 333 -21.89 17.66 35.87
CA GLY A 333 -20.58 17.32 36.39
C GLY A 333 -19.75 16.66 35.32
N ASN A 334 -18.61 17.29 34.98
CA ASN A 334 -17.52 16.73 34.20
C ASN A 334 -17.30 15.26 34.57
N GLN A 335 -17.70 14.34 33.68
CA GLN A 335 -17.37 12.93 33.80
C GLN A 335 -16.37 12.57 32.72
N THR A 336 -15.13 12.42 33.15
CA THR A 336 -14.11 11.58 32.51
C THR A 336 -14.73 10.22 32.17
N PRO A 337 -14.57 9.69 30.95
CA PRO A 337 -15.16 8.40 30.62
C PRO A 337 -14.53 7.30 31.50
N GLN A 338 -15.37 6.58 32.24
CA GLN A 338 -14.98 5.33 32.89
C GLN A 338 -14.54 4.32 31.82
N PRO A 339 -13.53 3.47 32.10
CA PRO A 339 -13.15 2.40 31.19
C PRO A 339 -14.29 1.39 31.12
N ALA A 340 -14.95 1.29 29.96
CA ALA A 340 -15.88 0.22 29.67
C ALA A 340 -15.12 -1.12 29.76
N THR A 341 -15.51 -1.99 30.70
CA THR A 341 -14.88 -3.30 30.92
C THR A 341 -15.20 -4.32 29.81
N THR A 342 -16.04 -3.95 28.85
CA THR A 342 -16.41 -4.77 27.68
C THR A 342 -16.05 -4.04 26.39
N VAL A 343 -15.29 -4.70 25.51
CA VAL A 343 -14.95 -4.18 24.18
C VAL A 343 -16.25 -3.97 23.37
N PRO A 344 -16.48 -2.77 22.80
CA PRO A 344 -17.66 -2.51 21.97
C PRO A 344 -17.77 -3.47 20.79
N VAL A 345 -19.00 -3.80 20.35
CA VAL A 345 -19.23 -4.74 19.24
C VAL A 345 -18.75 -4.14 17.92
N SER A 346 -18.85 -2.81 17.77
CA SER A 346 -18.32 -2.09 16.60
C SER A 346 -16.81 -1.82 16.65
N PHE A 347 -16.09 -2.29 17.68
CA PHE A 347 -14.63 -2.12 17.75
C PHE A 347 -13.92 -3.05 16.78
N ASN A 348 -13.37 -2.46 15.72
CA ASN A 348 -12.80 -3.18 14.59
C ASN A 348 -11.40 -2.65 14.24
N PRO A 349 -10.54 -3.48 13.61
CA PRO A 349 -9.25 -3.04 13.11
C PRO A 349 -9.40 -2.03 11.97
N ILE A 350 -8.32 -1.30 11.70
CA ILE A 350 -8.16 -0.47 10.52
C ILE A 350 -7.92 -1.40 9.32
N VAL A 351 -8.74 -1.25 8.29
CA VAL A 351 -8.73 -2.10 7.08
C VAL A 351 -8.35 -1.34 5.82
N ARG A 352 -8.38 0.00 5.87
CA ARG A 352 -7.99 0.86 4.74
C ARG A 352 -7.44 2.18 5.25
N LEU A 353 -6.48 2.72 4.52
CA LEU A 353 -5.96 4.06 4.69
C LEU A 353 -6.15 4.85 3.40
N GLU A 354 -6.35 6.16 3.52
CA GLU A 354 -6.36 7.09 2.40
C GLU A 354 -5.66 8.39 2.82
N TRP A 355 -4.68 8.86 2.05
CA TRP A 355 -3.91 10.06 2.40
C TRP A 355 -4.03 11.16 1.32
N PRO A 356 -5.23 11.75 1.14
CA PRO A 356 -5.52 12.66 0.01
C PRO A 356 -4.91 14.07 0.16
N ALA A 357 -4.59 14.50 1.38
CA ALA A 357 -3.99 15.82 1.62
C ALA A 357 -2.80 15.68 2.60
N PRO A 358 -1.76 16.53 2.52
CA PRO A 358 -0.55 16.38 3.32
C PRO A 358 -0.82 16.19 4.83
N ASP A 359 -1.81 16.91 5.36
CA ASP A 359 -2.20 16.92 6.77
C ASP A 359 -3.38 16.00 7.11
N LYS A 360 -4.00 15.32 6.14
CA LYS A 360 -5.21 14.51 6.37
C LYS A 360 -4.99 13.05 5.98
N LEU A 361 -4.96 12.19 7.00
CA LEU A 361 -4.92 10.75 6.84
C LEU A 361 -6.25 10.15 7.32
N TYR A 362 -7.01 9.58 6.38
CA TYR A 362 -8.27 8.90 6.65
C TYR A 362 -8.02 7.43 6.94
N LEU A 363 -8.78 6.90 7.88
CA LEU A 363 -8.71 5.52 8.34
C LEU A 363 -10.10 4.91 8.23
N GLU A 364 -10.23 3.75 7.58
CA GLU A 364 -11.45 2.98 7.63
C GLU A 364 -11.28 1.82 8.62
N THR A 365 -12.22 1.70 9.56
CA THR A 365 -12.32 0.53 10.43
C THR A 365 -13.49 -0.34 10.01
N ALA A 366 -13.30 -1.65 9.92
CA ALA A 366 -14.37 -2.59 9.63
C ALA A 366 -14.02 -4.00 10.11
N TYR A 367 -15.03 -4.82 10.36
CA TYR A 367 -14.84 -6.26 10.47
C TYR A 367 -14.66 -6.84 9.07
N VAL A 368 -13.61 -7.64 8.88
CA VAL A 368 -13.31 -8.31 7.60
C VAL A 368 -13.19 -9.82 7.82
N SER A 369 -13.88 -10.61 7.00
CA SER A 369 -13.77 -12.06 6.98
C SER A 369 -13.55 -12.58 5.57
N VAL A 370 -12.63 -13.55 5.41
CA VAL A 370 -12.22 -14.14 4.12
C VAL A 370 -12.53 -15.64 4.13
N ARG A 371 -13.80 -16.03 4.30
CA ARG A 371 -14.20 -17.47 4.28
C ARG A 371 -14.57 -17.96 2.89
N SER A 372 -15.42 -17.21 2.20
CA SER A 372 -15.88 -17.52 0.84
C SER A 372 -15.96 -16.25 -0.02
N GLU A 373 -16.36 -15.15 0.61
CA GLU A 373 -16.36 -13.79 0.05
C GLU A 373 -15.86 -12.82 1.11
N LEU A 374 -15.37 -11.65 0.68
CA LEU A 374 -14.93 -10.59 1.57
C LEU A 374 -16.15 -9.93 2.24
N ILE A 375 -16.44 -10.31 3.48
CA ILE A 375 -17.55 -9.71 4.24
C ILE A 375 -17.00 -8.51 5.02
N LYS A 376 -17.54 -7.31 4.72
CA LYS A 376 -17.21 -6.06 5.41
C LYS A 376 -18.44 -5.57 6.19
N THR A 377 -18.32 -5.46 7.52
CA THR A 377 -19.39 -4.92 8.37
C THR A 377 -18.88 -3.86 9.34
N PHE A 378 -19.78 -2.99 9.80
CA PHE A 378 -19.46 -1.85 10.68
C PHE A 378 -18.38 -0.92 10.10
N ALA A 379 -18.37 -0.73 8.78
CA ALA A 379 -17.44 0.15 8.10
C ALA A 379 -17.65 1.61 8.55
N ARG A 380 -16.57 2.23 9.06
CA ARG A 380 -16.58 3.59 9.62
C ARG A 380 -15.30 4.30 9.23
N TRP A 381 -15.42 5.58 8.86
CA TRP A 381 -14.29 6.42 8.53
C TRP A 381 -13.92 7.33 9.70
N HIS A 382 -12.62 7.48 9.93
CA HIS A 382 -12.03 8.37 10.93
C HIS A 382 -10.96 9.23 10.27
N LEU A 383 -10.66 10.39 10.84
CA LEU A 383 -9.65 11.31 10.33
C LEU A 383 -8.57 11.55 11.37
N VAL A 384 -7.32 11.35 10.97
CA VAL A 384 -6.13 11.80 11.68
C VAL A 384 -5.60 13.05 10.98
N THR A 385 -5.60 14.18 11.69
CA THR A 385 -4.98 15.42 11.20
C THR A 385 -3.56 15.52 11.72
N LEU A 386 -2.58 15.56 10.81
CA LEU A 386 -1.16 15.63 11.12
C LEU A 386 -0.68 17.09 11.19
N SER A 387 0.23 17.38 12.11
CA SER A 387 0.81 18.71 12.27
C SER A 387 2.26 18.64 12.75
N PRO A 388 3.09 19.66 12.53
CA PRO A 388 4.42 19.72 13.14
C PRO A 388 4.31 19.84 14.66
N GLN A 389 5.10 19.06 15.43
CA GLN A 389 5.32 19.39 16.83
C GLN A 389 6.06 20.73 16.92
N ALA A 390 5.65 21.58 17.86
CA ALA A 390 6.36 22.82 18.14
C ALA A 390 7.73 22.48 18.76
N THR A 391 8.78 22.51 17.94
CA THR A 391 10.15 22.36 18.46
C THR A 391 10.51 23.62 19.23
N VAL A 392 10.82 23.47 20.53
CA VAL A 392 11.58 24.50 21.25
C VAL A 392 13.03 24.31 20.83
N LEU A 393 13.56 25.24 20.02
CA LEU A 393 15.00 25.33 19.80
C LEU A 393 15.63 25.63 21.17
N ARG A 394 16.49 24.74 21.66
CA ARG A 394 17.34 25.00 22.83
C ARG A 394 18.66 25.59 22.41
#